data_AF-A0A2K3LSM2-F1
#
_entry.id   AF-A0A2K3LSM2-F1
#
_cell.length_a   1.000
_cell.length_b   1.000
_cell.length_c   1.000
_cell.angle_alpha   90.00
_cell.angle_beta   90.00
_cell.angle_gamma   90.00
#
_symmetry.space_group_name_H-M   'P 1'
#
loop_
_entity.id
_entity.type
_entity.pdbx_description
1 polymer ?
#
loop_
_entity_poly.entity_id
_entity_poly.type
_entity_poly.pdbx_seq_one_letter_code
_entity_poly.pdbx_strand_id
1 'polypeptide(L)'
;MEFKELITDVLGVEVFMPEYYSFFSGTYFALSNIGGLIHPNASKRVLDELSAALEVPVEYGTVNRGSAALAPGMAVNDWTAFCGSSSTRAELRVIDRVFKLREP
;
A
#
# COMPACT_ATOMS: atom_id res chain seq x y z
N MET A 1 -0.79 2.12 24.47
CA MET A 1 -2.13 1.47 24.53
C MET A 1 -3.19 2.42 24.01
N GLU A 2 -3.26 3.64 24.54
CA GLU A 2 -4.28 4.65 24.19
C GLU A 2 -4.52 4.88 22.68
N PHE A 3 -3.47 5.15 21.88
CA PHE A 3 -3.66 5.39 20.43
C PHE A 3 -4.14 4.17 19.65
N LYS A 4 -3.68 2.97 20.02
CA LYS A 4 -4.10 1.73 19.36
C LYS A 4 -5.59 1.50 19.60
N GLU A 5 -6.01 1.63 20.86
CA GLU A 5 -7.41 1.48 21.28
C GLU A 5 -8.30 2.52 20.60
N LEU A 6 -7.86 3.79 20.54
CA LEU A 6 -8.61 4.85 19.86
C LEU A 6 -8.79 4.57 18.36
N ILE A 7 -7.73 4.14 17.66
CA ILE A 7 -7.80 3.81 16.24
C ILE A 7 -8.74 2.62 16.01
N THR A 8 -8.62 1.57 16.83
CA THR A 8 -9.49 0.39 16.73
C THR A 8 -10.96 0.75 17.00
N ASP A 9 -11.25 1.56 18.01
CA ASP A 9 -12.61 1.96 18.37
C ASP A 9 -13.26 2.85 17.29
N VAL A 10 -12.53 3.86 16.82
CA VAL A 10 -13.07 4.84 15.84
C VAL A 10 -13.16 4.26 14.44
N LEU A 11 -12.14 3.53 13.97
CA LEU A 11 -12.11 3.00 12.61
C LEU A 11 -12.69 1.59 12.50
N GLY A 12 -12.88 0.88 13.61
CA GLY A 12 -13.38 -0.50 13.61
C GLY A 12 -12.40 -1.50 12.99
N VAL A 13 -11.09 -1.20 13.01
CA VAL A 13 -10.05 -2.03 12.40
C VAL A 13 -9.12 -2.64 13.42
N GLU A 14 -8.61 -3.83 13.11
CA GLU A 14 -7.50 -4.41 13.85
C GLU A 14 -6.21 -3.62 13.56
N VAL A 15 -5.49 -3.27 14.63
CA VAL A 15 -4.24 -2.51 14.51
C VAL A 15 -3.05 -3.42 14.83
N PHE A 16 -2.25 -3.66 13.81
CA PHE A 16 -0.98 -4.36 13.91
C PHE A 16 0.19 -3.37 13.99
N MET A 17 1.09 -3.56 14.96
CA MET A 17 2.31 -2.75 15.13
C MET A 17 3.55 -3.65 15.04
N PRO A 18 4.24 -3.67 13.88
CA PRO A 18 5.47 -4.43 13.73
C PRO A 18 6.64 -3.76 14.47
N GLU A 19 7.54 -4.57 15.02
CA GLU A 19 8.59 -4.10 15.95
C GLU A 19 9.79 -3.39 15.28
N TYR A 20 10.02 -3.51 13.97
CA TYR A 20 11.37 -3.26 13.40
C TYR A 20 11.50 -2.57 12.03
N TYR A 21 10.57 -1.73 11.54
CA TYR A 21 10.83 -1.08 10.25
C TYR A 21 10.38 0.37 10.10
N SER A 22 11.28 1.18 9.55
CA SER A 22 11.06 2.56 9.09
C SER A 22 10.09 2.68 7.90
N PHE A 23 9.79 1.57 7.22
CA PHE A 23 8.95 1.54 6.02
C PHE A 23 7.45 1.44 6.28
N PHE A 24 6.99 1.23 7.53
CA PHE A 24 5.56 1.19 7.88
C PHE A 24 4.88 2.57 8.00
N SER A 25 5.57 3.64 7.61
CA SER A 25 4.88 4.92 7.44
C SER A 25 3.91 4.82 6.28
N GLY A 26 2.67 5.30 6.48
CA GLY A 26 1.67 5.41 5.40
C GLY A 26 2.18 6.18 4.17
N THR A 27 3.25 6.97 4.29
CA THR A 27 3.93 7.63 3.16
C THR A 27 4.39 6.65 2.07
N TYR A 28 4.85 5.47 2.47
CA TYR A 28 5.52 4.50 1.58
C TYR A 28 4.66 3.28 1.25
N PHE A 29 3.36 3.36 1.53
CA PHE A 29 2.42 2.27 1.33
C PHE A 29 1.11 2.81 0.73
N ALA A 30 0.54 2.08 -0.23
CA ALA A 30 -0.79 2.35 -0.75
C ALA A 30 -1.60 1.06 -0.62
N LEU A 31 -2.80 1.14 -0.03
CA LEU A 31 -3.59 -0.04 0.34
C LEU A 31 -5.06 0.14 -0.06
N SER A 32 -5.68 -0.98 -0.44
CA SER A 32 -7.12 -1.15 -0.60
C SER A 32 -7.53 -2.49 0.03
N ASN A 33 -8.82 -2.84 -0.01
CA ASN A 33 -9.28 -4.17 0.41
C ASN A 33 -8.90 -5.28 -0.58
N ILE A 34 -8.31 -4.95 -1.73
CA ILE A 34 -7.99 -5.90 -2.82
C ILE A 34 -6.50 -6.22 -2.89
N GLY A 35 -5.65 -5.26 -2.53
CA GLY A 35 -4.21 -5.35 -2.72
C GLY A 35 -3.49 -4.13 -2.17
N GLY A 36 -2.15 -4.17 -2.18
CA GLY A 36 -1.30 -3.09 -1.72
C GLY A 36 0.01 -2.95 -2.48
N LEU A 37 0.56 -1.74 -2.46
CA LEU A 37 1.89 -1.43 -2.95
C LEU A 37 2.80 -0.97 -1.82
N ILE A 38 4.04 -1.46 -1.82
CA ILE A 38 5.09 -1.09 -0.86
C ILE A 38 6.32 -0.52 -1.55
N HIS A 39 7.08 0.26 -0.79
CA HIS A 39 8.42 0.73 -1.11
C HIS A 39 9.28 -0.35 -1.82
N PRO A 40 9.96 -0.03 -2.93
CA PRO A 40 10.67 -1.02 -3.75
C PRO A 40 11.86 -1.68 -3.06
N ASN A 41 12.44 -1.02 -2.04
CA ASN A 41 13.56 -1.57 -1.25
C ASN A 41 13.10 -2.28 0.04
N ALA A 42 11.79 -2.49 0.25
CA ALA A 42 11.35 -3.30 1.38
C ALA A 42 11.89 -4.74 1.25
N SER A 43 12.19 -5.37 2.38
CA SER A 43 12.70 -6.75 2.35
C SER A 43 11.57 -7.73 2.01
N LYS A 44 11.92 -8.85 1.37
CA LYS A 44 10.94 -9.92 1.09
C LYS A 44 10.22 -10.39 2.35
N ARG A 45 10.94 -10.47 3.48
CA ARG A 45 10.36 -10.81 4.77
C ARG A 45 9.23 -9.86 5.17
N VAL A 46 9.44 -8.55 5.02
CA VAL A 46 8.41 -7.53 5.32
C VAL A 46 7.20 -7.68 4.41
N LEU A 47 7.44 -7.91 3.12
CA LEU A 47 6.36 -8.11 2.15
C LEU A 47 5.52 -9.34 2.51
N ASP A 48 6.17 -10.47 2.80
CA ASP A 48 5.50 -11.72 3.16
C ASP A 48 4.72 -11.58 4.50
N GLU A 49 5.31 -10.92 5.51
CA GLU A 49 4.65 -10.61 6.79
C GLU A 49 3.42 -9.72 6.58
N LEU A 50 3.52 -8.67 5.75
CA LEU A 50 2.42 -7.75 5.46
C LEU A 50 1.30 -8.40 4.67
N SER A 51 1.62 -9.16 3.64
CA SER A 51 0.61 -9.83 2.81
C SER A 51 -0.15 -10.87 3.63
N ALA A 52 0.51 -11.56 4.58
CA ALA A 52 -0.14 -12.46 5.51
C ALA A 52 -1.02 -11.72 6.54
N ALA A 53 -0.54 -10.60 7.07
CA ALA A 53 -1.27 -9.83 8.09
C ALA A 53 -2.49 -9.08 7.52
N LEU A 54 -2.40 -8.58 6.28
CA LEU A 54 -3.48 -7.83 5.63
C LEU A 54 -4.41 -8.72 4.79
N GLU A 55 -4.08 -10.00 4.63
CA GLU A 55 -4.84 -10.97 3.82
C GLU A 55 -5.05 -10.55 2.35
N VAL A 56 -4.19 -9.66 1.84
CA VAL A 56 -4.23 -9.16 0.45
C VAL A 56 -2.85 -9.27 -0.20
N PRO A 57 -2.77 -9.42 -1.54
CA PRO A 57 -1.49 -9.39 -2.24
C PRO A 57 -0.82 -8.02 -2.10
N VAL A 58 0.45 -8.02 -1.71
CA VAL A 58 1.29 -6.82 -1.66
C VAL A 58 2.44 -6.96 -2.64
N GLU A 59 2.69 -5.94 -3.47
CA GLU A 59 3.80 -5.91 -4.42
C GLU A 59 4.67 -4.66 -4.25
N TYR A 60 5.91 -4.75 -4.74
CA TYR A 60 6.80 -3.59 -4.84
C TYR A 60 6.33 -2.65 -5.94
N GLY A 61 6.32 -1.34 -5.67
CA GLY A 61 5.89 -0.35 -6.65
C GLY A 61 6.58 0.99 -6.50
N THR A 62 6.47 1.78 -7.57
CA THR A 62 6.81 3.20 -7.59
C THR A 62 5.70 3.98 -8.28
N VAL A 63 5.68 5.29 -8.05
CA VAL A 63 4.79 6.23 -8.74
C VAL A 63 5.60 7.39 -9.31
N ASN A 64 5.04 8.17 -10.22
CA ASN A 64 5.67 9.43 -10.67
C ASN A 64 7.12 9.29 -11.16
N ARG A 65 7.42 8.26 -11.97
CA ARG A 65 8.75 7.98 -12.54
C ARG A 65 9.78 7.53 -11.51
N GLY A 66 9.43 6.55 -10.70
CA GLY A 66 10.36 5.90 -9.77
C GLY A 66 10.34 6.49 -8.37
N SER A 67 9.40 7.39 -8.04
CA SER A 67 9.22 7.83 -6.65
C SER A 67 8.72 6.68 -5.80
N ALA A 68 9.41 6.47 -4.69
CA ALA A 68 9.03 5.47 -3.68
C ALA A 68 8.03 6.01 -2.65
N ALA A 69 7.76 7.32 -2.64
CA ALA A 69 6.73 7.92 -1.82
C ALA A 69 5.36 7.70 -2.48
N LEU A 70 4.72 6.58 -2.13
CA LEU A 70 3.48 6.13 -2.76
C LEU A 70 2.29 7.02 -2.38
N ALA A 71 1.98 7.18 -1.10
CA ALA A 71 0.77 7.90 -0.66
C ALA A 71 0.70 9.38 -1.09
N PRO A 72 1.81 10.15 -1.12
CA PRO A 72 1.78 11.50 -1.69
C PRO A 72 1.56 11.51 -3.22
N GLY A 73 1.91 10.42 -3.91
CA GLY A 73 1.84 10.33 -5.37
C GLY A 73 0.62 9.58 -5.90
N MET A 74 -0.12 8.88 -5.06
CA MET A 74 -1.36 8.20 -5.42
C MET A 74 -2.32 8.01 -4.23
N ALA A 75 -3.61 7.91 -4.54
CA ALA A 75 -4.65 7.45 -3.63
C ALA A 75 -5.46 6.35 -4.33
N VAL A 76 -5.87 5.33 -3.60
CA VAL A 76 -6.55 4.15 -4.16
C VAL A 76 -7.66 3.69 -3.23
N ASN A 77 -8.73 3.17 -3.83
CA ASN A 77 -9.75 2.36 -3.16
C ASN A 77 -10.00 1.10 -4.00
N ASP A 78 -11.06 0.37 -3.68
CA ASP A 78 -11.36 -0.93 -4.28
C ASP A 78 -11.76 -0.89 -5.77
N TRP A 79 -11.99 0.29 -6.35
CA TRP A 79 -12.49 0.43 -7.72
C TRP A 79 -11.82 1.55 -8.53
N THR A 80 -11.01 2.40 -7.91
CA THR A 80 -10.25 3.43 -8.61
C THR A 80 -8.92 3.76 -7.92
N ALA A 81 -7.95 4.17 -8.73
CA ALA A 81 -6.71 4.78 -8.27
C ALA A 81 -6.48 6.12 -8.98
N PHE A 82 -6.22 7.16 -8.20
CA PHE A 82 -5.72 8.44 -8.69
C PHE A 82 -4.21 8.47 -8.50
N CYS A 83 -3.47 8.73 -9.58
CA CYS A 83 -2.02 8.76 -9.58
C CYS A 83 -1.54 10.09 -10.17
N GLY A 84 -0.37 10.56 -9.76
CA GLY A 84 0.23 11.76 -10.35
C GLY A 84 0.48 11.60 -11.85
N SER A 85 0.34 12.70 -12.59
CA SER A 85 0.41 12.75 -14.06
C SER A 85 1.76 12.31 -14.64
N SER A 86 2.82 12.31 -13.81
CA SER A 86 4.15 11.86 -14.19
C SER A 86 4.29 10.34 -14.19
N SER A 87 3.34 9.58 -13.64
CA SER A 87 3.39 8.13 -13.54
C SER A 87 3.50 7.47 -14.93
N THR A 88 4.43 6.54 -15.06
CA THR A 88 4.72 5.87 -16.32
C THR A 88 3.70 4.78 -16.64
N ARG A 89 3.59 4.37 -17.90
CA ARG A 89 2.71 3.26 -18.31
C ARG A 89 3.08 1.94 -17.63
N ALA A 90 4.34 1.74 -17.27
CA ALA A 90 4.77 0.55 -16.53
C ALA A 90 4.25 0.56 -15.09
N GLU A 91 4.40 1.69 -14.38
CA GLU A 91 3.87 1.89 -13.03
C GLU A 91 2.35 1.71 -13.00
N LEU A 92 1.63 2.36 -13.93
CA LEU A 92 0.17 2.25 -14.03
C LEU A 92 -0.29 0.80 -14.28
N ARG A 93 0.45 0.00 -15.06
CA ARG A 93 0.11 -1.41 -15.27
C ARG A 93 0.27 -2.26 -14.01
N VAL A 94 1.27 -1.96 -13.18
CA VAL A 94 1.45 -2.64 -11.89
C VAL A 94 0.31 -2.26 -10.94
N ILE A 95 -0.02 -0.97 -10.87
CA ILE A 95 -1.15 -0.45 -10.07
C ILE A 95 -2.47 -1.12 -10.51
N ASP A 96 -2.80 -1.09 -11.80
CA ASP A 96 -4.03 -1.72 -12.32
C ASP A 96 -4.13 -3.20 -11.96
N ARG A 97 -3.01 -3.94 -12.04
CA ARG A 97 -2.94 -5.38 -11.75
C ARG A 97 -3.12 -5.67 -10.26
N VAL A 98 -2.34 -5.00 -9.40
CA VAL A 98 -2.32 -5.26 -7.95
C VAL A 98 -3.66 -4.93 -7.32
N PHE A 99 -4.30 -3.85 -7.77
CA PHE A 99 -5.59 -3.38 -7.25
C PHE A 99 -6.79 -3.89 -8.06
N LYS A 100 -6.58 -4.72 -9.10
CA LYS A 100 -7.61 -5.30 -9.98
C LYS A 100 -8.62 -4.28 -10.56
N LEU A 101 -8.16 -3.09 -10.90
CA LEU A 101 -9.02 -1.96 -11.30
C LEU A 101 -9.59 -2.08 -12.72
N ARG A 102 -9.08 -3.04 -13.51
CA ARG A 102 -9.42 -3.20 -14.95
C ARG A 102 -9.69 -4.66 -15.34
N GLU A 103 -9.89 -5.53 -14.37
CA GLU A 103 -10.43 -6.87 -14.64
C GLU A 103 -11.95 -6.76 -14.82
N PRO A 104 -12.54 -7.48 -15.79
CA PRO A 104 -13.99 -7.44 -16.06
C PRO A 104 -14.83 -8.07 -14.93
#